data_AF-A0A1Q7MEU4-F1
#
_entry.id   AF-A0A1Q7MEU4-F1
#
_cell.length_a   1.000
_cell.length_b   1.000
_cell.length_c   1.000
_cell.angle_alpha   90.00
_cell.angle_beta   90.00
_cell.angle_gamma   90.00
#
_symmetry.space_group_name_H-M   'P 1'
#
loop_
_entity.id
_entity.type
_entity.pdbx_description
1 polymer ?
#
loop_
_entity_poly.entity_id
_entity_poly.type
_entity_poly.pdbx_seq_one_letter_code
_entity_poly.pdbx_strand_id
1 'polypeptide(L)'
;MFLLGHSCWSYLFCKLTGRQVRVNLPAYMALVAGVLPDFDIYFKPFIQHHTYSHSLVVLLPICAVLIVRFKGLGLAFSTGILSHLVADSFVGTIPPLYPLSDFQLGMSLGLPSPADTALEIGAFGLVLALASLNGDQKLVTKPHRESVYLAIPMVSIVTLTLLFAGDNNIPLAAFAFSRKALTLITLGHAALIGILGLGVFQGIRAFIADNRRPLKDSSGPPAQQ
;
A
#
# COMPACT_ATOMS: atom_id res chain seq x y z
N MET A 1 4.93 -11.15 -4.97
CA MET A 1 4.41 -11.50 -3.63
C MET A 1 2.90 -11.22 -3.68
N PHE A 2 2.12 -11.48 -2.64
CA PHE A 2 0.73 -10.98 -2.61
C PHE A 2 0.65 -9.53 -2.08
N LEU A 3 -0.49 -8.88 -2.32
CA LEU A 3 -0.71 -7.44 -2.09
C LEU A 3 -0.55 -7.00 -0.63
N LEU A 4 -0.78 -7.92 0.33
CA LEU A 4 -0.52 -7.72 1.76
C LEU A 4 0.96 -7.41 1.98
N GLY A 5 1.84 -8.29 1.49
CA GLY A 5 3.28 -8.09 1.57
C GLY A 5 3.68 -6.78 0.93
N HIS A 6 3.20 -6.49 -0.28
CA HIS A 6 3.59 -5.30 -1.05
C HIS A 6 3.24 -4.01 -0.29
N SER A 7 2.01 -3.95 0.22
CA SER A 7 1.55 -2.81 1.02
C SER A 7 2.36 -2.69 2.32
N CYS A 8 2.60 -3.81 3.00
CA CYS A 8 3.26 -3.80 4.30
C CYS A 8 4.74 -3.43 4.22
N TRP A 9 5.49 -4.05 3.31
CA TRP A 9 6.89 -3.71 3.08
C TRP A 9 7.04 -2.25 2.66
N SER A 10 6.18 -1.77 1.75
CA SER A 10 6.19 -0.37 1.38
C SER A 10 5.96 0.56 2.56
N TYR A 11 5.00 0.26 3.45
CA TYR A 11 4.80 1.05 4.67
C TYR A 11 6.09 1.11 5.52
N LEU A 12 6.75 -0.03 5.73
CA LEU A 12 8.01 -0.11 6.50
C LEU A 12 9.11 0.75 5.85
N PHE A 13 9.41 0.54 4.58
CA PHE A 13 10.46 1.27 3.87
C PHE A 13 10.16 2.77 3.81
N CYS A 14 8.93 3.15 3.50
CA CYS A 14 8.50 4.55 3.48
C CYS A 14 8.71 5.24 4.83
N LYS A 15 8.23 4.61 5.92
CA LYS A 15 8.31 5.21 7.27
C LYS A 15 9.73 5.27 7.79
N LEU A 16 10.54 4.24 7.54
CA LEU A 16 11.94 4.21 7.94
C LEU A 16 12.76 5.26 7.17
N THR A 17 12.59 5.32 5.84
CA THR A 17 13.23 6.34 5.00
C THR A 17 12.77 7.74 5.40
N GLY A 18 11.46 7.93 5.62
CA GLY A 18 10.88 9.20 6.05
C GLY A 18 11.49 9.71 7.35
N ARG A 19 11.70 8.84 8.34
CA ARG A 19 12.42 9.18 9.57
C ARG A 19 13.86 9.63 9.31
N GLN A 20 14.60 8.92 8.45
CA GLN A 20 15.98 9.27 8.11
C GLN A 20 16.09 10.65 7.45
N VAL A 21 15.15 10.99 6.57
CA VAL A 21 15.13 12.29 5.88
C VAL A 21 14.20 13.32 6.51
N ARG A 22 13.74 13.05 7.74
CA ARG A 22 12.94 13.95 8.60
C ARG A 22 11.64 14.45 7.95
N VAL A 23 10.95 13.57 7.24
CA VAL A 23 9.61 13.82 6.68
C VAL A 23 8.60 12.82 7.23
N ASN A 24 7.34 13.26 7.38
CA ASN A 24 6.25 12.37 7.78
C ASN A 24 5.39 12.03 6.55
N LEU A 25 5.57 10.82 6.01
CA LEU A 25 4.71 10.30 4.95
C LEU A 25 3.42 9.74 5.58
N PRO A 26 2.23 10.19 5.17
CA PRO A 26 0.97 9.64 5.67
C PRO A 26 0.84 8.14 5.45
N ALA A 27 0.18 7.43 6.36
CA ALA A 27 0.06 5.97 6.32
C ALA A 27 -0.58 5.47 5.01
N TYR A 28 -1.61 6.15 4.50
CA TYR A 28 -2.26 5.76 3.25
C TYR A 28 -1.32 5.84 2.04
N MET A 29 -0.45 6.86 1.96
CA MET A 29 0.55 6.98 0.91
C MET A 29 1.61 5.89 1.04
N ALA A 30 2.06 5.62 2.26
CA ALA A 30 3.07 4.61 2.54
C ALA A 30 2.59 3.19 2.16
N LEU A 31 1.32 2.88 2.40
CA LEU A 31 0.72 1.60 2.03
C LEU A 31 0.51 1.46 0.53
N VAL A 32 -0.01 2.49 -0.15
CA VAL A 32 -0.33 2.40 -1.58
C VAL A 32 0.92 2.42 -2.46
N ALA A 33 2.03 3.03 -2.02
CA ALA A 33 3.25 3.14 -2.82
C ALA A 33 3.76 1.77 -3.33
N GLY A 34 3.70 0.74 -2.50
CA GLY A 34 4.11 -0.62 -2.86
C GLY A 34 3.12 -1.36 -3.76
N VAL A 35 1.92 -0.83 -3.96
CA VAL A 35 0.89 -1.43 -4.82
C VAL A 35 0.89 -0.76 -6.20
N LEU A 36 1.53 0.40 -6.35
CA LEU A 36 1.53 1.15 -7.60
C LEU A 36 2.12 0.39 -8.80
N PRO A 37 3.20 -0.42 -8.68
CA PRO A 37 3.68 -1.20 -9.81
C PRO A 37 2.64 -2.18 -10.39
N ASP A 38 1.78 -2.75 -9.53
CA ASP A 38 0.68 -3.66 -9.93
C ASP A 38 -0.50 -2.94 -10.60
N PHE A 39 -0.46 -1.62 -10.70
CA PHE A 39 -1.48 -0.87 -11.40
C PHE A 39 -1.57 -1.24 -12.90
N ASP A 40 -0.53 -1.88 -13.45
CA ASP A 40 -0.54 -2.44 -14.80
C ASP A 40 -1.61 -3.53 -15.02
N ILE A 41 -2.04 -4.22 -13.96
CA ILE A 41 -3.10 -5.24 -14.01
C ILE A 41 -4.41 -4.66 -14.53
N TYR A 42 -4.73 -3.39 -14.23
CA TYR A 42 -5.94 -2.74 -14.75
C TYR A 42 -5.95 -2.57 -16.27
N PHE A 43 -4.78 -2.64 -16.91
CA PHE A 43 -4.63 -2.38 -18.34
C PHE A 43 -4.49 -3.64 -19.17
N LYS A 44 -4.74 -4.83 -18.60
CA LYS A 44 -4.80 -6.04 -19.42
C LYS A 44 -5.93 -5.95 -20.46
N PRO A 45 -5.72 -6.48 -21.68
CA PRO A 45 -4.51 -7.19 -22.15
C PRO A 45 -3.42 -6.28 -22.75
N PHE A 46 -3.57 -4.95 -22.70
CA PHE A 46 -2.67 -4.00 -23.38
C PHE A 46 -1.28 -3.90 -22.75
N ILE A 47 -1.19 -4.02 -21.43
CA ILE A 47 0.08 -4.07 -20.70
C ILE A 47 0.15 -5.42 -19.99
N GLN A 48 1.16 -6.21 -20.32
CA GLN A 48 1.41 -7.47 -19.65
C GLN A 48 1.98 -7.19 -18.25
N HIS A 49 1.44 -7.86 -17.24
CA HIS A 49 1.94 -7.78 -15.88
C HIS A 49 3.39 -8.30 -15.79
N HIS A 50 4.21 -7.70 -14.92
CA HIS A 50 5.67 -7.91 -14.86
C HIS A 50 6.38 -7.50 -16.17
N THR A 51 6.09 -6.30 -16.68
CA THR A 51 6.86 -5.69 -17.79
C THR A 51 7.31 -4.27 -17.45
N TYR A 52 6.69 -3.25 -18.01
CA TYR A 52 7.09 -1.85 -17.88
C TYR A 52 7.01 -1.35 -16.45
N SER A 53 5.92 -1.60 -15.73
CA SER A 53 5.76 -1.10 -14.35
C SER A 53 6.65 -1.81 -13.34
N HIS A 54 7.24 -2.95 -13.71
CA HIS A 54 8.15 -3.73 -12.87
C HIS A 54 9.63 -3.58 -13.29
N SER A 55 9.92 -2.62 -14.18
CA SER A 55 11.25 -2.36 -14.69
C SER A 55 11.92 -1.20 -13.96
N LEU A 56 13.21 -1.37 -13.61
CA LEU A 56 14.01 -0.27 -13.06
C LEU A 56 14.27 0.82 -14.11
N VAL A 57 14.34 0.46 -15.40
CA VAL A 57 14.50 1.42 -16.50
C VAL A 57 13.33 2.42 -16.53
N VAL A 58 12.13 1.98 -16.16
CA VAL A 58 10.92 2.81 -16.11
C VAL A 58 10.74 3.46 -14.73
N LEU A 59 10.88 2.69 -13.66
CA LEU A 59 10.60 3.16 -12.30
C LEU A 59 11.66 4.14 -11.76
N LEU A 60 12.94 4.00 -12.12
CA LEU A 60 13.98 4.91 -11.63
C LEU A 60 13.80 6.35 -12.14
N PRO A 61 13.51 6.61 -13.44
CA PRO A 61 13.16 7.95 -13.89
C PRO A 61 11.96 8.55 -13.16
N ILE A 62 10.88 7.76 -12.96
CA ILE A 62 9.70 8.20 -12.21
C ILE A 62 10.10 8.58 -10.77
N CYS A 63 10.87 7.71 -10.10
CA CYS A 63 11.36 7.99 -8.75
C CYS A 63 12.27 9.21 -8.71
N ALA A 64 13.14 9.41 -9.70
CA ALA A 64 14.00 10.58 -9.80
C ALA A 64 13.18 11.87 -9.89
N VAL A 65 12.14 11.89 -10.74
CA VAL A 65 11.22 13.04 -10.84
C VAL A 65 10.53 13.31 -9.50
N LEU A 66 10.04 12.27 -8.82
CA LEU A 66 9.41 12.40 -7.51
C LEU A 66 10.38 12.96 -6.46
N ILE A 67 11.61 12.46 -6.42
CA ILE A 67 12.67 12.92 -5.51
C ILE A 67 13.03 14.38 -5.79
N VAL A 68 13.22 14.77 -7.04
CA VAL A 68 13.55 16.16 -7.40
C VAL A 68 12.40 17.10 -7.02
N ARG A 69 11.15 16.71 -7.31
CA ARG A 69 9.96 17.56 -7.11
C ARG A 69 9.49 17.65 -5.67
N PHE A 70 9.59 16.57 -4.92
CA PHE A 70 9.04 16.43 -3.55
C PHE A 70 10.12 16.20 -2.49
N LYS A 71 11.41 16.22 -2.86
CA LYS A 71 12.57 16.12 -1.96
C LYS A 71 12.49 14.87 -1.08
N GLY A 72 12.67 15.02 0.23
CA GLY A 72 12.61 13.91 1.19
C GLY A 72 11.29 13.14 1.16
N LEU A 73 10.16 13.81 0.89
CA LEU A 73 8.86 13.13 0.75
C LEU A 73 8.84 12.24 -0.49
N GLY A 74 9.38 12.75 -1.61
CA GLY A 74 9.55 12.00 -2.85
C GLY A 74 10.44 10.78 -2.64
N LEU A 75 11.57 10.95 -1.94
CA LEU A 75 12.46 9.84 -1.61
C LEU A 75 11.78 8.77 -0.74
N ALA A 76 11.09 9.18 0.32
CA ALA A 76 10.38 8.24 1.20
C ALA A 76 9.28 7.48 0.45
N PHE A 77 8.54 8.14 -0.44
CA PHE A 77 7.51 7.48 -1.25
C PHE A 77 8.12 6.55 -2.32
N SER A 78 9.20 6.98 -2.99
CA SER A 78 9.92 6.20 -3.98
C SER A 78 10.55 4.93 -3.39
N THR A 79 11.04 4.95 -2.14
CA THR A 79 11.52 3.71 -1.51
C THR A 79 10.40 2.70 -1.27
N GLY A 80 9.16 3.15 -1.04
CA GLY A 80 7.98 2.30 -1.05
C GLY A 80 7.74 1.63 -2.40
N ILE A 81 7.74 2.41 -3.48
CA ILE A 81 7.61 1.89 -4.85
C ILE A 81 8.70 0.87 -5.16
N LEU A 82 9.97 1.20 -4.90
CA LEU A 82 11.09 0.30 -5.20
C LEU A 82 11.12 -0.94 -4.31
N SER A 83 10.58 -0.88 -3.09
CA SER A 83 10.46 -2.05 -2.22
C SER A 83 9.59 -3.15 -2.82
N HIS A 84 8.64 -2.79 -3.70
CA HIS A 84 7.82 -3.75 -4.44
C HIS A 84 8.69 -4.71 -5.26
N LEU A 85 9.61 -4.16 -6.08
CA LEU A 85 10.52 -4.94 -6.92
C LEU A 85 11.44 -5.83 -6.09
N VAL A 86 11.95 -5.30 -4.98
CA VAL A 86 12.79 -6.07 -4.06
C VAL A 86 12.00 -7.25 -3.53
N ALA A 87 10.76 -7.03 -3.11
CA ALA A 87 9.93 -8.08 -2.56
C ALA A 87 9.57 -9.16 -3.60
N ASP A 88 9.27 -8.78 -4.83
CA ASP A 88 9.06 -9.75 -5.92
C ASP A 88 10.31 -10.54 -6.25
N SER A 89 11.48 -9.90 -6.25
CA SER A 89 12.75 -10.58 -6.52
C SER A 89 13.09 -11.66 -5.48
N PHE A 90 12.51 -11.61 -4.27
CA PHE A 90 12.67 -12.70 -3.30
C PHE A 90 11.82 -13.93 -3.67
N VAL A 91 10.55 -13.72 -3.99
CA VAL A 91 9.58 -14.82 -4.13
C VAL A 91 9.45 -15.35 -5.55
N GLY A 92 9.78 -14.52 -6.55
CA GLY A 92 9.78 -14.83 -7.96
C GLY A 92 10.93 -14.13 -8.68
N THR A 93 10.68 -13.68 -9.90
CA THR A 93 11.63 -12.88 -10.70
C THR A 93 10.99 -11.58 -11.16
N ILE A 94 11.82 -10.56 -11.32
CA ILE A 94 11.46 -9.28 -11.94
C ILE A 94 12.31 -9.05 -13.20
N PRO A 95 11.84 -8.28 -14.19
CA PRO A 95 12.62 -7.90 -15.36
C PRO A 95 13.20 -6.48 -15.23
N PRO A 96 14.31 -6.27 -14.51
CA PRO A 96 14.78 -4.92 -14.15
C PRO A 96 15.15 -4.06 -15.36
N LEU A 97 15.46 -4.67 -16.50
CA LEU A 97 15.96 -4.01 -17.70
C LEU A 97 14.91 -3.89 -18.82
N TYR A 98 13.67 -4.32 -18.61
CA TYR A 98 12.65 -4.27 -19.66
C TYR A 98 12.32 -2.81 -20.07
N PRO A 99 12.10 -2.50 -21.37
CA PRO A 99 12.10 -3.38 -22.54
C PRO A 99 13.48 -3.53 -23.21
N LEU A 100 14.55 -3.02 -22.61
CA LEU A 100 15.90 -3.08 -23.19
C LEU A 100 16.47 -4.51 -23.19
N SER A 101 15.98 -5.36 -22.28
CA SER A 101 16.36 -6.77 -22.18
C SER A 101 15.27 -7.58 -21.47
N ASP A 102 15.13 -8.85 -21.84
CA ASP A 102 14.26 -9.83 -21.18
C ASP A 102 14.93 -10.51 -19.97
N PHE A 103 16.10 -10.00 -19.53
CA PHE A 103 16.80 -10.51 -18.34
C PHE A 103 15.89 -10.51 -17.10
N GLN A 104 15.80 -11.67 -16.46
CA GLN A 104 15.02 -11.90 -15.25
C GLN A 104 15.95 -12.00 -14.04
N LEU A 105 15.63 -11.28 -12.96
CA LEU A 105 16.39 -11.28 -11.70
C LEU A 105 15.49 -11.73 -10.55
N GLY A 106 15.93 -12.72 -9.77
CA GLY A 106 15.25 -13.10 -8.54
C GLY A 106 15.75 -14.42 -7.96
N MET A 107 15.35 -14.69 -6.71
CA MET A 107 15.69 -15.90 -5.96
C MET A 107 14.66 -17.02 -6.14
N SER A 108 13.44 -16.68 -6.59
CA SER A 108 12.37 -17.63 -6.88
C SER A 108 12.05 -18.59 -5.72
N LEU A 109 11.94 -18.05 -4.49
CA LEU A 109 11.59 -18.86 -3.30
C LEU A 109 10.20 -19.52 -3.40
N GLY A 110 9.36 -19.09 -4.35
CA GLY A 110 8.11 -19.74 -4.74
C GLY A 110 6.87 -19.09 -4.13
N LEU A 111 5.74 -19.20 -4.85
CA LEU A 111 4.45 -18.61 -4.51
C LEU A 111 3.30 -19.64 -4.64
N PRO A 112 2.54 -19.93 -3.57
CA PRO A 112 2.83 -19.64 -2.16
C PRO A 112 3.91 -20.59 -1.61
N SER A 113 4.78 -20.10 -0.73
CA SER A 113 5.81 -20.88 -0.02
C SER A 113 5.87 -20.52 1.48
N PRO A 114 6.52 -21.33 2.33
CA PRO A 114 6.75 -20.94 3.73
C PRO A 114 7.56 -19.64 3.87
N ALA A 115 8.51 -19.39 2.96
CA ALA A 115 9.30 -18.16 2.95
C ALA A 115 8.44 -16.95 2.60
N ASP A 116 7.63 -17.05 1.54
CA ASP A 116 6.63 -16.04 1.15
C ASP A 116 5.66 -15.74 2.29
N THR A 117 5.11 -16.79 2.92
CA THR A 117 4.20 -16.65 4.08
C THR A 117 4.87 -15.91 5.23
N ALA A 118 6.13 -16.24 5.54
CA ALA A 118 6.89 -15.57 6.60
C ALA A 118 7.18 -14.10 6.26
N LEU A 119 7.52 -13.80 5.01
CA LEU A 119 7.77 -12.43 4.55
C LEU A 119 6.50 -11.58 4.63
N GLU A 120 5.35 -12.11 4.22
CA GLU A 120 4.09 -11.37 4.24
C GLU A 120 3.52 -11.16 5.64
N ILE A 121 3.36 -12.24 6.40
CA ILE A 121 2.79 -12.17 7.76
C ILE A 121 3.76 -11.47 8.71
N GLY A 122 5.07 -11.69 8.53
CA GLY A 122 6.11 -10.97 9.25
C GLY A 122 6.05 -9.47 8.99
N ALA A 123 5.98 -9.05 7.72
CA ALA A 123 5.83 -7.63 7.36
C ALA A 123 4.55 -7.04 7.95
N PHE A 124 3.42 -7.75 7.89
CA PHE A 124 2.17 -7.30 8.48
C PHE A 124 2.29 -7.09 9.99
N GLY A 125 2.86 -8.04 10.73
CA GLY A 125 3.12 -7.90 12.16
C GLY A 125 4.03 -6.70 12.49
N LEU A 126 5.09 -6.50 11.71
CA LEU A 126 5.99 -5.34 11.84
C LEU A 126 5.28 -4.02 11.57
N VAL A 127 4.37 -3.98 10.59
CA VAL A 127 3.55 -2.79 10.32
C VAL A 127 2.67 -2.47 11.51
N LEU A 128 1.99 -3.45 12.12
CA LEU A 128 1.16 -3.22 13.31
C LEU A 128 1.98 -2.62 14.46
N ALA A 129 3.18 -3.16 14.70
CA ALA A 129 4.10 -2.62 15.70
C ALA A 129 4.55 -1.20 15.36
N LEU A 130 5.06 -0.97 14.15
CA LEU A 130 5.60 0.32 13.73
C LEU A 130 4.51 1.40 13.63
N ALA A 131 3.30 1.05 13.19
CA ALA A 131 2.15 1.94 13.16
C ALA A 131 1.72 2.37 14.56
N SER A 132 1.81 1.46 15.53
CA SER A 132 1.56 1.78 16.94
C SER A 132 2.60 2.77 17.46
N LEU A 133 3.89 2.52 17.17
CA LEU A 133 5.00 3.41 17.56
C LEU A 133 4.93 4.79 16.88
N ASN A 134 4.45 4.86 15.65
CA ASN A 134 4.25 6.12 14.91
C ASN A 134 2.97 6.86 15.33
N GLY A 135 2.08 6.22 16.10
CA GLY A 135 0.77 6.78 16.42
C GLY A 135 -0.25 6.72 15.28
N ASP A 136 0.08 6.04 14.17
CA ASP A 136 -0.81 5.85 13.02
C ASP A 136 -2.06 5.02 13.39
N GLN A 137 -2.00 4.23 14.47
CA GLN A 137 -3.17 3.55 15.05
C GLN A 137 -4.33 4.50 15.41
N LYS A 138 -4.05 5.79 15.60
CA LYS A 138 -5.09 6.81 15.84
C LYS A 138 -6.04 6.95 14.64
N LEU A 139 -5.56 6.68 13.42
CA LEU A 139 -6.37 6.74 12.20
C LEU A 139 -7.51 5.72 12.22
N VAL A 140 -7.35 4.60 12.93
CA VAL A 140 -8.36 3.53 13.00
C VAL A 140 -9.11 3.50 14.34
N THR A 141 -8.51 4.03 15.41
CA THR A 141 -9.12 4.02 16.75
C THR A 141 -9.91 5.28 17.09
N LYS A 142 -9.65 6.41 16.43
CA LYS A 142 -10.31 7.69 16.70
C LYS A 142 -10.88 8.32 15.42
N PRO A 143 -11.99 9.08 15.51
CA PRO A 143 -12.46 9.87 14.37
C PRO A 143 -11.41 10.89 13.93
N HIS A 144 -10.93 10.77 12.69
CA HIS A 144 -9.95 11.67 12.11
C HIS A 144 -10.21 11.82 10.61
N ARG A 145 -10.24 13.04 10.07
CA ARG A 145 -10.61 13.28 8.66
C ARG A 145 -9.70 12.55 7.68
N GLU A 146 -8.39 12.55 7.94
CA GLU A 146 -7.41 11.89 7.08
C GLU A 146 -7.61 10.38 6.97
N SER A 147 -8.33 9.76 7.92
CA SER A 147 -8.61 8.32 7.87
C SER A 147 -9.46 7.94 6.66
N VAL A 148 -10.20 8.88 6.05
CA VAL A 148 -10.94 8.61 4.80
C VAL A 148 -9.99 8.20 3.66
N TYR A 149 -8.75 8.71 3.65
CA TYR A 149 -7.78 8.41 2.60
C TYR A 149 -7.24 6.98 2.69
N LEU A 150 -7.46 6.27 3.80
CA LEU A 150 -7.21 4.82 3.86
C LEU A 150 -8.10 4.02 2.89
N ALA A 151 -9.14 4.64 2.33
CA ALA A 151 -9.91 4.06 1.24
C ALA A 151 -9.06 3.81 0.00
N ILE A 152 -8.02 4.61 -0.25
CA ILE A 152 -7.16 4.47 -1.43
C ILE A 152 -6.43 3.11 -1.42
N PRO A 153 -5.60 2.77 -0.41
CA PRO A 153 -4.96 1.46 -0.36
C PRO A 153 -5.99 0.34 -0.20
N MET A 154 -7.09 0.55 0.54
CA MET A 154 -8.13 -0.47 0.71
C MET A 154 -8.76 -0.88 -0.63
N VAL A 155 -9.24 0.10 -1.40
CA VAL A 155 -9.85 -0.14 -2.71
C VAL A 155 -8.82 -0.79 -3.62
N SER A 156 -7.59 -0.24 -3.69
CA SER A 156 -6.52 -0.77 -4.55
C SER A 156 -6.24 -2.25 -4.29
N ILE A 157 -6.10 -2.65 -3.02
CA ILE A 157 -5.85 -4.05 -2.64
C ILE A 157 -7.05 -4.93 -3.03
N VAL A 158 -8.28 -4.50 -2.73
CA VAL A 158 -9.49 -5.27 -3.03
C VAL A 158 -9.66 -5.46 -4.53
N THR A 159 -9.60 -4.39 -5.32
CA THR A 159 -9.86 -4.44 -6.76
C THR A 159 -8.75 -5.17 -7.51
N LEU A 160 -7.47 -4.98 -7.15
CA LEU A 160 -6.38 -5.76 -7.75
C LEU A 160 -6.48 -7.26 -7.43
N THR A 161 -6.87 -7.61 -6.20
CA THR A 161 -7.14 -9.02 -5.84
C THR A 161 -8.23 -9.62 -6.71
N LEU A 162 -9.33 -8.89 -6.90
CA LEU A 162 -10.47 -9.35 -7.69
C LEU A 162 -10.14 -9.45 -9.18
N LEU A 163 -9.42 -8.47 -9.74
CA LEU A 163 -8.98 -8.50 -11.13
C LEU A 163 -8.02 -9.65 -11.39
N PHE A 164 -7.02 -9.83 -10.52
CA PHE A 164 -6.09 -10.94 -10.63
C PHE A 164 -6.82 -12.29 -10.60
N ALA A 165 -7.79 -12.47 -9.70
CA ALA A 165 -8.56 -13.70 -9.63
C ALA A 165 -9.43 -13.91 -10.89
N GLY A 166 -10.09 -12.86 -11.36
CA GLY A 166 -10.93 -12.88 -12.55
C GLY A 166 -10.16 -13.21 -13.82
N ASP A 167 -9.06 -12.51 -14.08
CA ASP A 167 -8.21 -12.71 -15.27
C ASP A 167 -7.69 -14.14 -15.39
N ASN A 168 -7.41 -14.77 -14.25
CA ASN A 168 -6.84 -16.11 -14.18
C ASN A 168 -7.91 -17.20 -13.98
N ASN A 169 -9.20 -16.85 -14.02
CA ASN A 169 -10.31 -17.77 -13.75
C ASN A 169 -10.16 -18.56 -12.43
N ILE A 170 -9.63 -17.90 -11.40
CA ILE A 170 -9.36 -18.52 -10.10
C ILE A 170 -10.60 -18.36 -9.20
N PRO A 171 -11.21 -19.46 -8.72
CA PRO A 171 -12.26 -19.36 -7.70
C PRO A 171 -11.63 -18.90 -6.37
N LEU A 172 -11.66 -17.59 -6.11
CA LEU A 172 -10.85 -16.92 -5.09
C LEU A 172 -10.96 -17.57 -3.71
N ALA A 173 -12.17 -17.90 -3.25
CA ALA A 173 -12.36 -18.56 -1.95
C ALA A 173 -11.74 -19.96 -1.90
N ALA A 174 -11.96 -20.78 -2.93
CA ALA A 174 -11.39 -22.12 -2.98
C ALA A 174 -9.86 -22.07 -3.05
N PHE A 175 -9.30 -21.12 -3.81
CA PHE A 175 -7.87 -20.91 -3.91
C PHE A 175 -7.29 -20.44 -2.57
N ALA A 176 -7.83 -19.37 -1.98
CA ALA A 176 -7.39 -18.76 -0.74
C ALA A 176 -7.27 -19.77 0.43
N PHE A 177 -8.17 -20.74 0.49
CA PHE A 177 -8.20 -21.76 1.54
C PHE A 177 -7.65 -23.14 1.11
N SER A 178 -7.02 -23.22 -0.05
CA SER A 178 -6.49 -24.50 -0.58
C SER A 178 -5.27 -25.02 0.17
N ARG A 179 -4.48 -24.15 0.79
CA ARG A 179 -3.23 -24.49 1.48
C ARG A 179 -3.05 -23.64 2.74
N LYS A 180 -2.45 -24.22 3.79
CA LYS A 180 -2.18 -23.52 5.07
C LYS A 180 -1.43 -22.19 4.88
N ALA A 181 -0.38 -22.18 4.05
CA ALA A 181 0.39 -20.99 3.72
C ALA A 181 -0.50 -19.87 3.17
N LEU A 182 -1.31 -20.19 2.17
CA LEU A 182 -2.19 -19.23 1.50
C LEU A 182 -3.36 -18.79 2.39
N THR A 183 -3.83 -19.67 3.27
CA THR A 183 -4.84 -19.34 4.28
C THR A 183 -4.33 -18.28 5.25
N LEU A 184 -3.09 -18.41 5.74
CA LEU A 184 -2.50 -17.40 6.61
C LEU A 184 -2.39 -16.04 5.90
N ILE A 185 -1.86 -16.03 4.68
CA ILE A 185 -1.77 -14.81 3.84
C ILE A 185 -3.15 -14.19 3.62
N THR A 186 -4.17 -15.01 3.37
CA THR A 186 -5.56 -14.57 3.16
C THR A 186 -6.14 -13.96 4.44
N LEU A 187 -5.92 -14.58 5.60
CA LEU A 187 -6.35 -14.03 6.88
C LEU A 187 -5.65 -12.69 7.17
N GLY A 188 -4.36 -12.58 6.84
CA GLY A 188 -3.62 -11.31 6.92
C GLY A 188 -4.19 -10.24 6.00
N HIS A 189 -4.53 -10.58 4.75
CA HIS A 189 -5.21 -9.67 3.81
C HIS A 189 -6.55 -9.21 4.36
N ALA A 190 -7.39 -10.13 4.81
CA ALA A 190 -8.70 -9.81 5.36
C ALA A 190 -8.59 -8.90 6.60
N ALA A 191 -7.61 -9.17 7.48
CA ALA A 191 -7.32 -8.33 8.63
C ALA A 191 -6.86 -6.92 8.21
N LEU A 192 -5.94 -6.81 7.25
CA LEU A 192 -5.49 -5.51 6.73
C LEU A 192 -6.66 -4.72 6.13
N ILE A 193 -7.46 -5.34 5.26
CA ILE A 193 -8.65 -4.71 4.66
C ILE A 193 -9.63 -4.26 5.75
N GLY A 194 -9.87 -5.10 6.77
CA GLY A 194 -10.72 -4.75 7.90
C GLY A 194 -10.20 -3.54 8.68
N ILE A 195 -8.90 -3.48 8.97
CA ILE A 195 -8.25 -2.34 9.63
C ILE A 195 -8.40 -1.06 8.80
N LEU A 196 -8.17 -1.14 7.49
CA LEU A 196 -8.34 0.01 6.60
C LEU A 196 -9.80 0.46 6.53
N GLY A 197 -10.74 -0.48 6.44
CA GLY A 197 -12.18 -0.21 6.45
C GLY A 197 -12.66 0.46 7.74
N LEU A 198 -12.15 0.03 8.90
CA LEU A 198 -12.37 0.72 10.17
C LEU A 198 -11.84 2.14 10.14
N GLY A 199 -10.65 2.37 9.58
CA GLY A 199 -10.11 3.71 9.37
C GLY A 199 -11.02 4.58 8.50
N VAL A 200 -11.46 4.07 7.35
CA VAL A 200 -12.39 4.78 6.46
C VAL A 200 -13.68 5.15 7.19
N PHE A 201 -14.25 4.22 7.94
CA PHE A 201 -15.45 4.46 8.76
C PHE A 201 -15.23 5.60 9.77
N GLN A 202 -14.09 5.61 10.47
CA GLN A 202 -13.76 6.69 11.41
C GLN A 202 -13.56 8.03 10.70
N GLY A 203 -13.03 8.02 9.48
CA GLY A 203 -12.94 9.20 8.61
C GLY A 203 -14.32 9.76 8.28
N ILE A 204 -15.24 8.91 7.81
CA ILE A 204 -16.62 9.28 7.50
C ILE A 204 -17.32 9.86 8.75
N ARG A 205 -17.16 9.22 9.91
CA ARG A 205 -17.70 9.73 11.18
C ARG A 205 -17.18 11.13 11.52
N ALA A 206 -15.89 11.40 11.29
CA ALA A 206 -15.31 12.71 11.54
C ALA A 206 -15.91 13.79 10.63
N PHE A 207 -16.09 13.49 9.33
CA PHE A 207 -16.73 14.41 8.39
C PHE A 207 -18.19 14.72 8.76
N ILE A 208 -18.97 13.69 9.14
CA ILE A 208 -20.37 13.88 9.55
C ILE A 208 -20.46 14.72 10.83
N ALA A 209 -19.59 14.48 11.80
CA ALA A 209 -19.59 15.21 13.07
C ALA A 209 -19.29 16.71 12.87
N ASP A 210 -18.40 17.05 11.95
CA ASP A 210 -18.06 18.44 11.67
C ASP A 210 -19.16 19.18 10.89
N ASN A 211 -19.85 18.51 9.96
CA ASN A 211 -21.01 19.09 9.27
C ASN A 211 -22.19 19.35 10.21
N ARG A 212 -22.22 18.71 11.38
CA ARG A 212 -23.25 18.92 12.42
C ARG A 212 -22.88 20.01 13.43
N ARG A 213 -21.68 20.60 13.36
CA ARG A 213 -21.35 21.74 14.22
C ARG A 213 -22.08 22.97 13.67
N PRO A 214 -23.02 23.57 14.44
CA PRO A 214 -23.63 24.83 14.03
C PRO A 214 -22.52 25.86 13.83
N LEU A 215 -22.63 26.65 12.76
CA LEU A 215 -21.84 27.88 12.58
C LEU A 215 -21.94 28.65 13.89
N LYS A 216 -20.83 28.73 14.62
CA LYS A 216 -20.78 29.52 15.84
C LYS A 216 -21.04 30.96 15.40
N ASP A 217 -22.16 31.50 15.85
CA ASP A 217 -22.68 32.82 15.53
C ASP A 217 -21.57 33.87 15.40
N SER A 218 -21.43 34.42 14.21
CA SER A 218 -20.62 35.62 13.93
C SER A 218 -21.36 36.91 14.33
N SER A 219 -22.36 36.85 15.22
CA SER A 219 -23.00 38.01 15.83
C SER A 219 -22.28 38.38 17.14
N GLY A 220 -21.03 38.85 17.02
CA GLY A 220 -20.46 39.70 18.04
C GLY A 220 -21.26 41.02 18.10
N PRO A 221 -21.58 41.56 19.29
CA PRO A 221 -22.31 42.82 19.39
C PRO A 221 -21.52 43.95 18.74
N PRO A 222 -22.18 44.95 18.13
CA PRO A 222 -21.50 46.10 17.56
C PRO A 222 -20.70 46.80 18.67
N ALA A 223 -19.42 47.02 18.40
CA ALA A 223 -18.59 47.87 19.24
C ALA A 223 -19.22 49.27 19.27
N GLN A 224 -19.78 49.64 20.41
CA GLN A 224 -20.02 51.03 20.75
C GLN A 224 -18.68 51.63 21.15
N GLN A 225 -18.15 52.53 20.31
CA GLN A 225 -17.41 53.74 20.70
C GLN A 225 -17.14 54.60 19.46
#